data_AF-A0A7C6F4A6-F1
#
_entry.id   AF-A0A7C6F4A6-F1
#
_cell.length_a   1.000
_cell.length_b   1.000
_cell.length_c   1.000
_cell.angle_alpha   90.00
_cell.angle_beta   90.00
_cell.angle_gamma   90.00
#
_symmetry.space_group_name_H-M   'P 1'
#
loop_
_entity.id
_entity.type
_entity.pdbx_description
1 polymer ?
#
loop_
_entity_poly.entity_id
_entity_poly.type
_entity_poly.pdbx_seq_one_letter_code
_entity_poly.pdbx_strand_id
1 'polypeptide(L)'
;MGTGHGELIMRVCGTFLIVEEMRRGHTPQVAICNALQRIVHVASPLPKQQAAFIALRKDGVWAAGALRPGFQVAVRSFAEDDLLPPQIVLSAE
;
A
#
# COMPACT_ATOMS: atom_id res chain seq x y z
N MET A 1 5.25 -5.07 -0.49
CA MET A 1 6.23 -4.33 -1.32
C MET A 1 5.74 -2.90 -1.48
N GLY A 2 6.65 -1.91 -1.43
CA GLY A 2 6.33 -0.51 -1.71
C GLY A 2 6.87 -0.04 -3.06
N THR A 3 6.18 0.88 -3.72
CA THR A 3 6.57 1.50 -5.00
C THR A 3 6.15 2.98 -5.04
N GLY A 4 6.75 3.76 -5.94
CA GLY A 4 6.60 5.21 -6.02
C GLY A 4 7.86 5.94 -5.56
N HIS A 5 7.70 7.07 -4.88
CA HIS A 5 8.81 7.86 -4.37
C HIS A 5 9.40 7.17 -3.14
N GLY A 6 10.59 6.57 -3.33
CA GLY A 6 11.26 5.80 -2.29
C GLY A 6 11.53 6.59 -1.02
N GLU A 7 11.75 7.91 -1.11
CA GLU A 7 11.99 8.75 0.07
C GLU A 7 10.76 8.81 0.99
N LEU A 8 9.54 8.88 0.45
CA LEU A 8 8.31 8.80 1.24
C LEU A 8 8.19 7.47 1.99
N ILE A 9 8.49 6.35 1.31
CA ILE A 9 8.36 5.00 1.85
C ILE A 9 9.41 4.76 2.95
N MET A 10 10.65 5.18 2.70
CA MET A 10 11.76 5.03 3.65
C MET A 10 11.54 5.84 4.92
N ARG A 11 10.95 7.05 4.82
CA ARG A 11 10.70 7.94 5.97
C ARG A 11 9.84 7.32 7.06
N VAL A 12 9.02 6.33 6.71
CA VAL A 12 8.12 5.64 7.64
C VAL A 12 8.41 4.14 7.79
N CYS A 13 9.49 3.63 7.18
CA CYS A 13 9.77 2.20 7.06
C CYS A 13 8.55 1.40 6.57
N GLY A 14 7.89 1.87 5.50
CA GLY A 14 6.51 1.49 5.16
C GLY A 14 6.25 -0.02 5.06
N THR A 15 7.12 -0.77 4.37
CA THR A 15 6.92 -2.23 4.24
C THR A 15 7.07 -2.96 5.58
N PHE A 16 8.03 -2.55 6.42
CA PHE A 16 8.17 -3.11 7.77
C PHE A 16 6.92 -2.85 8.59
N LEU A 17 6.43 -1.61 8.59
CA LEU A 17 5.21 -1.23 9.30
C LEU A 17 4.01 -2.08 8.85
N ILE A 18 3.81 -2.25 7.55
CA ILE A 18 2.70 -3.06 7.00
C ILE A 18 2.77 -4.51 7.49
N VAL A 19 3.95 -5.13 7.44
CA VAL A 19 4.12 -6.51 7.93
C VAL A 19 3.90 -6.60 9.44
N GLU A 20 4.37 -5.62 10.20
CA GLU A 20 4.17 -5.53 11.65
C GLU A 20 2.69 -5.33 12.03
N GLU A 21 1.95 -4.50 11.29
CA GLU A 21 0.51 -4.33 11.47
C GLU A 21 -0.25 -5.63 11.18
N MET A 22 0.12 -6.36 10.11
CA MET A 22 -0.46 -7.68 9.84
C MET A 22 -0.10 -8.70 10.93
N ARG A 23 1.12 -8.64 11.50
CA ARG A 23 1.52 -9.48 12.63
C ARG A 23 0.67 -9.21 13.88
N ARG A 24 0.18 -7.99 14.06
CA ARG A 24 -0.75 -7.58 15.14
C ARG A 24 -2.20 -7.98 14.88
N GLY A 25 -2.49 -8.61 13.75
CA GLY A 25 -3.83 -9.11 13.39
C GLY A 25 -4.60 -8.22 12.44
N HIS A 26 -4.03 -7.10 11.97
CA HIS A 26 -4.70 -6.26 10.98
C HIS A 26 -4.78 -6.96 9.60
N THR A 27 -5.82 -6.62 8.84
CA THR A 27 -5.91 -7.05 7.44
C THR A 27 -4.86 -6.31 6.58
N PRO A 28 -4.45 -6.88 5.43
CA PRO A 28 -3.59 -6.17 4.48
C PRO A 28 -4.08 -4.77 4.13
N GLN A 29 -5.39 -4.62 3.96
CA GLN A 29 -6.02 -3.34 3.64
C GLN A 29 -5.83 -2.32 4.77
N VAL A 30 -6.11 -2.69 6.01
CA VAL A 30 -5.91 -1.81 7.17
C VAL A 30 -4.43 -1.46 7.35
N ALA A 31 -3.54 -2.45 7.22
CA ALA A 31 -2.09 -2.24 7.34
C ALA A 31 -1.55 -1.24 6.29
N ILE A 32 -1.98 -1.36 5.03
CA ILE A 32 -1.61 -0.43 3.97
C ILE A 32 -2.17 0.97 4.24
N CYS A 33 -3.44 1.08 4.67
CA CYS A 33 -4.06 2.35 5.00
C CYS A 33 -3.27 3.09 6.10
N ASN A 34 -2.93 2.38 7.18
CA ASN A 34 -2.15 2.93 8.30
C ASN A 34 -0.77 3.43 7.83
N ALA A 35 -0.11 2.70 6.93
CA ALA A 35 1.19 3.11 6.38
C ALA A 35 1.08 4.35 5.49
N LEU A 36 0.08 4.43 4.61
CA LEU A 36 -0.16 5.58 3.75
C LEU A 36 -0.57 6.82 4.56
N GLN A 37 -1.41 6.68 5.58
CA GLN A 37 -1.75 7.76 6.52
C GLN A 37 -0.51 8.26 7.26
N ARG A 38 0.38 7.35 7.69
CA ARG A 38 1.64 7.74 8.32
C ARG A 38 2.55 8.50 7.35
N ILE A 39 2.58 8.14 6.06
CA ILE A 39 3.29 8.93 5.04
C ILE A 39 2.72 10.35 4.96
N VAL A 40 1.39 10.50 4.89
CA VAL A 40 0.75 11.82 4.85
C VAL A 40 1.17 12.67 6.06
N HIS A 41 1.14 12.08 7.25
CA HIS A 41 1.44 12.79 8.49
C HIS A 41 2.92 13.11 8.70
N VAL A 42 3.83 12.17 8.38
CA VAL A 42 5.27 12.30 8.69
C VAL A 42 6.06 12.91 7.54
N ALA A 43 5.67 12.64 6.30
CA ALA A 43 6.43 13.05 5.13
C ALA A 43 5.86 14.27 4.41
N SER A 44 4.60 14.65 4.69
CA SER A 44 3.90 15.78 4.07
C SER A 44 4.10 15.82 2.55
N PRO A 45 3.65 14.76 1.83
CA PRO A 45 3.98 14.55 0.43
C PRO A 45 3.47 15.69 -0.44
N LEU A 46 4.32 16.15 -1.37
CA LEU A 46 3.94 17.13 -2.39
C LEU A 46 2.85 16.57 -3.31
N PRO A 47 2.10 17.44 -4.04
CA PRO A 47 0.99 17.02 -4.90
C PRO A 47 1.35 15.96 -5.95
N LYS A 48 2.60 15.94 -6.44
CA LYS A 48 3.06 14.96 -7.45
C LYS A 48 3.77 13.74 -6.86
N GLN A 49 4.02 13.74 -5.55
CA GLN A 49 4.63 12.57 -4.92
C GLN A 49 3.59 11.49 -4.67
N GLN A 50 4.05 10.24 -4.77
CA GLN A 50 3.22 9.04 -4.81
C GLN A 50 3.90 7.95 -3.99
N ALA A 51 3.10 7.15 -3.29
CA ALA A 51 3.52 5.92 -2.65
C ALA A 51 2.38 4.91 -2.77
N ALA A 52 2.70 3.68 -3.15
CA ALA A 52 1.75 2.59 -3.20
C ALA A 52 2.35 1.34 -2.59
N PHE A 53 1.48 0.48 -2.07
CA PHE A 53 1.86 -0.77 -1.45
C PHE A 53 0.98 -1.91 -1.96
N ILE A 54 1.61 -3.08 -2.05
CA ILE A 54 0.93 -4.36 -2.13
C ILE A 54 1.34 -5.19 -0.91
N ALA A 55 0.39 -5.90 -0.33
CA ALA A 55 0.61 -6.77 0.81
C ALA A 55 -0.15 -8.08 0.62
N LEU A 56 0.48 -9.19 1.02
CA LEU A 56 -0.04 -10.54 0.93
C LEU A 56 0.28 -11.26 2.24
N ARG A 57 -0.72 -11.91 2.83
CA ARG A 57 -0.56 -12.77 4.00
C ARG A 57 -0.37 -14.22 3.58
N LYS A 58 0.07 -15.05 4.54
CA LYS A 58 0.28 -16.49 4.36
C LYS A 58 -0.99 -17.27 4.01
N ASP A 59 -2.17 -16.73 4.35
CA ASP A 59 -3.47 -17.33 4.05
C ASP A 59 -4.03 -16.91 2.68
N GLY A 60 -3.25 -16.20 1.87
CA GLY A 60 -3.65 -15.76 0.53
C GLY A 60 -4.44 -14.45 0.51
N VAL A 61 -4.81 -13.89 1.66
CA VAL A 61 -5.49 -12.59 1.71
C VAL A 61 -4.49 -11.50 1.33
N TRP A 62 -4.86 -10.67 0.36
CA TRP A 62 -4.02 -9.61 -0.17
C TRP A 62 -4.79 -8.29 -0.25
N ALA A 63 -4.03 -7.19 -0.36
CA ALA A 63 -4.57 -5.89 -0.73
C ALA A 63 -3.50 -5.05 -1.42
N ALA A 64 -3.97 -4.06 -2.16
CA ALA A 64 -3.19 -2.99 -2.75
C ALA A 64 -3.78 -1.63 -2.35
N GLY A 65 -2.90 -0.65 -2.17
CA GLY A 65 -3.31 0.71 -1.86
C GLY A 65 -2.32 1.72 -2.40
N ALA A 66 -2.80 2.90 -2.74
CA ALA A 66 -2.00 4.00 -3.24
C ALA A 66 -2.36 5.32 -2.54
N LEU A 67 -1.38 6.23 -2.47
CA LEU A 67 -1.60 7.58 -1.97
C LEU A 67 -2.48 8.37 -2.94
N ARG A 68 -2.24 8.22 -4.26
CA ARG A 68 -2.97 8.91 -5.34
C ARG A 68 -3.44 7.94 -6.44
N PRO A 69 -4.37 8.33 -7.33
CA PRO A 69 -4.85 7.49 -8.43
C PRO A 69 -3.73 7.07 -9.42
N GLY A 70 -4.04 6.09 -10.26
CA GLY A 70 -3.20 5.67 -11.40
C GLY A 70 -2.28 4.46 -11.14
N PHE A 71 -2.14 4.02 -9.89
CA PHE A 71 -1.49 2.75 -9.57
C PHE A 71 -2.40 1.57 -9.96
N GLN A 72 -1.81 0.46 -10.42
CA GLN A 72 -2.48 -0.81 -10.68
C GLN A 72 -1.60 -1.97 -10.19
N VAL A 73 -2.23 -3.11 -9.89
CA VAL A 73 -1.56 -4.32 -9.42
C VAL A 73 -1.93 -5.51 -10.31
N ALA A 74 -0.92 -6.27 -10.72
CA ALA A 74 -1.13 -7.54 -11.40
C ALA A 74 -1.31 -8.65 -10.35
N VAL A 75 -2.39 -9.43 -10.47
CA VAL A 75 -2.73 -10.51 -9.55
C VAL A 75 -2.80 -11.81 -10.32
N ARG A 76 -2.05 -12.81 -9.86
CA ARG A 76 -2.06 -14.16 -10.41
C ARG A 76 -2.35 -15.15 -9.30
N SER A 77 -3.38 -15.96 -9.49
CA SER A 77 -3.71 -17.12 -8.65
C SER A 77 -4.20 -18.26 -9.54
N PHE A 78 -4.70 -19.35 -8.94
CA PHE A 78 -5.39 -20.40 -9.70
C PHE A 78 -6.74 -19.95 -10.27
N ALA A 79 -7.30 -18.85 -9.78
CA ALA A 79 -8.62 -18.34 -10.16
C ALA A 79 -8.59 -16.97 -10.86
N GLU A 80 -7.43 -16.30 -10.89
CA GLU A 80 -7.31 -14.90 -11.31
C GLU A 80 -6.00 -14.65 -12.07
N ASP A 81 -6.06 -13.84 -13.12
CA ASP A 81 -4.92 -13.39 -13.92
C ASP A 81 -5.23 -12.02 -14.53
N ASP A 82 -5.29 -11.02 -13.67
CA ASP A 82 -5.85 -9.72 -14.02
C ASP A 82 -4.95 -8.56 -13.56
N LEU A 83 -5.10 -7.43 -14.27
CA LEU A 83 -4.57 -6.14 -13.84
C LEU A 83 -5.70 -5.34 -13.20
N LEU A 84 -5.59 -5.07 -11.90
CA LEU A 84 -6.65 -4.49 -11.09
C LEU A 84 -6.26 -3.11 -10.53
N PRO A 85 -7.23 -2.20 -10.34
CA PRO A 85 -7.02 -1.02 -9.51
C PRO A 85 -6.82 -1.42 -8.04
N PRO A 86 -6.12 -0.60 -7.24
CA PRO A 86 -5.97 -0.85 -5.81
C PRO A 86 -7.32 -0.71 -5.09
N GLN A 87 -7.51 -1.49 -4.02
CA GLN A 87 -8.69 -1.39 -3.16
C GLN A 87 -8.72 -0.09 -2.35
N ILE A 88 -7.59 0.61 -2.24
CA ILE A 88 -7.46 1.87 -1.48
C ILE A 88 -6.78 2.93 -2.36
N VAL A 89 -7.39 4.10 -2.45
CA VAL A 89 -6.73 5.34 -2.87
C VAL A 89 -7.01 6.40 -1.81
N LEU A 90 -5.96 6.93 -1.17
CA LEU A 90 -6.10 7.71 0.06
C LEU A 90 -6.40 9.20 -0.19
N SER A 91 -5.87 9.76 -1.29
CA SER A 91 -6.11 11.12 -1.72
C SER A 91 -6.51 11.10 -3.20
N ALA A 92 -7.69 11.64 -3.51
CA ALA A 92 -8.27 11.64 -4.85
C ALA A 92 -7.96 12.93 -5.65
N GLU A 93 -6.98 13.72 -5.22
CA GLU A 93 -6.61 15.01 -5.84
C GLU A 93 -5.13 15.08 -6.21
#